data_AF-A0A6B2UGW3-F1
#
_entry.id   AF-A0A6B2UGW3-F1
#
_cell.length_a   1.000
_cell.length_b   1.000
_cell.length_c   1.000
_cell.angle_alpha   90.00
_cell.angle_beta   90.00
_cell.angle_gamma   90.00
#
_symmetry.space_group_name_H-M   'P 1'
#
loop_
_entity.id
_entity.type
_entity.pdbx_description
1 polymer ?
#
loop_
_entity_poly.entity_id
_entity_poly.type
_entity_poly.pdbx_seq_one_letter_code
_entity_poly.pdbx_strand_id
1 'polypeptide(L)'
;RGRSHAASLAWDAGPGGRHLVDRVCAHAGDVLSPRGVLLLVHSAMCRAEETLRRLGESGLRAEVAERCEVPFGPVTRARLAWLRAEGLLDAGARTEELVVIRAERA
;
A
#
# COMPACT_ATOMS: atom_id res chain seq x y z
N ARG A 1 28.28 3.20 -3.83
CA ARG A 1 26.86 2.95 -3.43
C ARG A 1 25.98 3.57 -4.51
N GLY A 2 25.37 2.74 -5.36
CA GLY A 2 24.89 3.15 -6.68
C GLY A 2 23.50 3.82 -6.67
N ARG A 3 23.30 4.75 -7.61
CA ARG A 3 22.06 5.52 -7.86
C ARG A 3 20.79 4.67 -7.95
N SER A 4 20.89 3.37 -8.27
CA SER A 4 19.79 2.41 -8.28
C SER A 4 19.18 2.16 -6.91
N HIS A 5 19.99 2.15 -5.83
CA HIS A 5 19.49 1.95 -4.48
C HIS A 5 18.66 3.16 -3.99
N ALA A 6 19.04 4.38 -4.38
CA ALA A 6 18.31 5.59 -4.01
C ALA A 6 16.91 5.66 -4.64
N ALA A 7 16.79 5.26 -5.91
CA ALA A 7 15.49 5.25 -6.58
C ALA A 7 14.57 4.16 -6.00
N SER A 8 15.11 2.98 -5.69
CA SER A 8 14.34 1.89 -5.07
C SER A 8 13.67 2.27 -3.75
N LEU A 9 14.22 3.22 -2.98
CA LEU A 9 13.58 3.69 -1.74
C LEU A 9 12.20 4.32 -1.96
N ALA A 10 11.90 4.77 -3.18
CA ALA A 10 10.61 5.39 -3.49
C ALA A 10 9.47 4.37 -3.67
N TRP A 11 9.77 3.08 -3.89
CA TRP A 11 8.75 2.06 -4.17
C TRP A 11 8.97 0.72 -3.47
N ASP A 12 10.17 0.45 -2.95
CA ASP A 12 10.47 -0.81 -2.29
C ASP A 12 10.11 -0.73 -0.79
N ALA A 13 8.98 -1.36 -0.46
CA ALA A 13 8.48 -1.45 0.91
C ALA A 13 8.94 -2.73 1.62
N GLY A 14 10.07 -3.32 1.20
CA GLY A 14 10.69 -4.49 1.83
C GLY A 14 10.06 -5.82 1.40
N PRO A 15 10.52 -6.94 2.01
CA PRO A 15 9.94 -8.27 1.80
C PRO A 15 8.41 -8.27 1.92
N GLY A 16 7.72 -8.72 0.88
CA GLY A 16 6.25 -8.72 0.85
C GLY A 16 5.59 -7.35 0.57
N GLY A 17 6.38 -6.30 0.32
CA GLY A 17 5.87 -5.00 -0.15
C GLY A 17 5.07 -4.18 0.85
N ARG A 18 5.06 -4.55 2.14
CA ARG A 18 4.20 -3.93 3.16
C ARG A 18 4.91 -3.31 4.36
N HIS A 19 6.23 -3.45 4.53
CA HIS A 19 6.88 -2.97 5.75
C HIS A 19 6.70 -1.46 5.98
N LEU A 20 6.70 -0.65 4.92
CA LEU A 20 6.44 0.79 5.02
C LEU A 20 4.96 1.09 5.31
N VAL A 21 4.04 0.37 4.68
CA VAL A 21 2.59 0.48 4.96
C VAL A 21 2.31 0.15 6.43
N ASP A 22 2.86 -0.96 6.92
CA ASP A 22 2.70 -1.39 8.31
C ASP A 22 3.26 -0.39 9.31
N ARG A 23 4.39 0.24 8.98
CA ARG A 23 4.97 1.30 9.81
C ARG A 23 4.05 2.52 9.87
N VAL A 24 3.45 2.92 8.75
CA VAL A 24 2.48 4.03 8.72
C VAL A 24 1.27 3.67 9.59
N CYS A 25 0.69 2.47 9.41
CA CYS A 25 -0.44 2.03 10.22
C CYS A 25 -0.14 2.04 11.72
N ALA A 26 1.06 1.63 12.11
CA ALA A 26 1.45 1.55 13.52
C ALA A 26 1.57 2.92 14.22
N HIS A 27 1.86 4.01 13.49
CA HIS A 27 2.16 5.31 14.08
C HIS A 27 1.17 6.43 13.70
N ALA A 28 0.26 6.18 12.76
CA ALA A 28 -0.67 7.19 12.26
C ALA A 28 -1.54 7.79 13.39
N GLY A 29 -2.02 6.96 14.33
CA GLY A 29 -2.83 7.41 15.46
C GLY A 29 -2.10 8.36 16.42
N ASP A 30 -0.78 8.25 16.52
CA ASP A 30 0.04 9.04 17.45
C ASP A 30 0.37 10.45 16.91
N VAL A 31 0.36 10.61 15.58
CA VAL A 31 0.79 11.85 14.91
C VAL A 31 -0.37 12.69 14.38
N LEU A 32 -1.55 12.09 14.18
CA LEU A 32 -2.73 12.82 13.73
C LEU A 32 -3.28 13.71 14.86
N SER A 33 -3.64 14.95 14.53
CA SER A 33 -4.41 15.80 15.44
C SER A 33 -5.80 15.18 15.71
N PRO A 34 -6.52 15.60 16.76
CA PRO A 34 -7.93 15.24 16.93
C PRO A 34 -8.72 15.58 15.65
N ARG A 35 -9.53 14.64 15.15
CA ARG A 35 -10.24 14.72 13.85
C ARG A 35 -9.32 14.84 12.62
N GLY A 36 -8.03 14.55 12.77
CA GLY A 36 -7.08 14.49 11.67
C GLY A 36 -7.34 13.29 10.77
N VAL A 37 -7.04 13.44 9.48
CA VAL A 37 -7.30 12.43 8.45
C VAL A 37 -5.99 11.99 7.78
N LEU A 38 -5.82 10.68 7.65
CA LEU A 38 -4.84 10.04 6.79
C LEU A 38 -5.53 9.60 5.49
N LEU A 39 -4.93 9.95 4.36
CA LEU A 39 -5.21 9.32 3.06
C LEU A 39 -4.00 8.51 2.66
N LEU A 40 -4.19 7.20 2.51
CA LEU A 40 -3.14 6.25 2.16
C LEU A 40 -3.48 5.58 0.84
N VAL A 41 -2.60 5.68 -0.15
CA VAL A 41 -2.73 5.02 -1.44
C VAL A 41 -1.72 3.89 -1.52
N HIS A 42 -2.19 2.69 -1.85
CA HIS A 42 -1.30 1.56 -2.15
C HIS A 42 -1.95 0.60 -3.15
N SER A 43 -1.14 -0.30 -3.74
CA SER A 43 -1.67 -1.37 -4.60
C SER A 43 -2.58 -2.32 -3.80
N ALA A 44 -3.62 -2.88 -4.42
CA ALA A 44 -4.44 -3.94 -3.84
C ALA A 44 -3.62 -5.19 -3.47
N MET A 45 -2.46 -5.39 -4.11
CA MET A 45 -1.48 -6.43 -3.73
C MET A 45 -0.99 -6.28 -2.28
N CYS A 46 -1.13 -5.09 -1.67
CA CYS A 46 -0.83 -4.84 -0.26
C CYS A 46 -1.94 -5.28 0.70
N ARG A 47 -3.04 -5.88 0.21
CA ARG A 47 -4.17 -6.41 1.00
C ARG A 47 -4.85 -5.32 1.83
N ALA A 48 -5.77 -4.58 1.20
CA ALA A 48 -6.43 -3.42 1.82
C ALA A 48 -7.08 -3.74 3.17
N GLU A 49 -7.67 -4.93 3.32
CA GLU A 49 -8.34 -5.38 4.54
C GLU A 49 -7.37 -5.47 5.73
N GLU A 50 -6.12 -5.90 5.47
CA GLU A 50 -5.06 -5.93 6.48
C GLU A 50 -4.64 -4.51 6.90
N THR A 51 -4.60 -3.58 5.94
CA THR A 51 -4.32 -2.17 6.22
C THR A 51 -5.43 -1.54 7.07
N LEU A 52 -6.70 -1.77 6.73
CA LEU A 52 -7.85 -1.31 7.52
C LEU A 52 -7.81 -1.83 8.95
N ARG A 53 -7.56 -3.14 9.11
CA ARG A 53 -7.47 -3.80 10.42
C ARG A 53 -6.40 -3.14 11.29
N ARG A 54 -5.19 -2.96 10.75
CA ARG A 54 -4.06 -2.35 11.49
C ARG A 54 -4.30 -0.88 11.85
N LEU A 55 -4.92 -0.12 10.96
CA LEU A 55 -5.32 1.26 11.28
C LEU A 55 -6.37 1.29 12.41
N GLY A 56 -7.33 0.36 12.38
CA GLY A 56 -8.27 0.14 13.47
C GLY A 56 -7.59 -0.16 14.81
N GLU A 57 -6.61 -1.06 14.80
CA GLU A 57 -5.80 -1.40 15.99
C GLU A 57 -4.97 -0.23 16.51
N SER A 58 -4.60 0.72 15.65
CA SER A 58 -3.95 1.98 16.04
C SER A 58 -4.91 3.06 16.56
N GLY A 59 -6.20 2.74 16.72
CA GLY A 59 -7.22 3.67 17.23
C GLY A 59 -7.85 4.58 16.18
N LEU A 60 -7.71 4.26 14.89
CA LEU A 60 -8.31 5.04 13.80
C LEU A 60 -9.58 4.38 13.26
N ARG A 61 -10.56 5.18 12.83
CA ARG A 61 -11.68 4.70 12.02
C ARG A 61 -11.26 4.71 10.55
N ALA A 62 -11.13 3.55 9.93
CA ALA A 62 -10.61 3.42 8.57
C ALA A 62 -11.61 2.75 7.62
N GLU A 63 -11.63 3.22 6.37
CA GLU A 63 -12.44 2.68 5.28
C GLU A 63 -11.73 2.80 3.93
N VAL A 64 -12.14 1.99 2.94
CA VAL A 64 -11.73 2.20 1.55
C VAL A 64 -12.58 3.34 0.99
N ALA A 65 -11.94 4.46 0.66
CA ALA A 65 -12.59 5.61 0.06
C ALA A 65 -12.76 5.46 -1.45
N GLU A 66 -11.79 4.83 -2.13
CA GLU A 66 -11.80 4.68 -3.59
C GLU A 66 -10.95 3.49 -4.04
N ARG A 67 -11.29 2.94 -5.21
CA ARG A 67 -10.49 1.94 -5.95
C ARG A 67 -10.35 2.39 -7.39
N CYS A 68 -9.17 2.20 -7.97
CA CYS A 68 -8.87 2.62 -9.33
C CYS A 68 -8.00 1.59 -10.06
N GLU A 69 -8.48 1.07 -11.18
CA GLU A 69 -7.70 0.23 -12.08
C GLU A 69 -6.76 1.10 -12.94
N VAL A 70 -5.46 0.85 -12.86
CA VAL A 70 -4.44 1.57 -13.62
C VAL A 70 -3.56 0.61 -14.42
N PRO A 71 -3.02 1.03 -15.58
CA PRO A 71 -2.04 0.22 -16.30
C PRO A 71 -0.81 -0.04 -15.42
N PHE A 72 -0.19 -1.22 -15.56
CA PHE A 72 1.03 -1.51 -14.83
C PHE A 72 2.11 -0.46 -15.06
N GLY A 73 2.68 0.04 -13.95
CA GLY A 73 3.85 0.90 -13.97
C GLY A 73 5.16 0.15 -14.27
N PRO A 74 6.28 0.86 -14.47
CA PRO A 74 7.58 0.25 -14.77
C PRO A 74 8.03 -0.77 -13.72
N VAL A 75 7.77 -0.51 -12.44
CA VAL A 75 8.14 -1.40 -11.32
C VAL A 75 7.35 -2.71 -11.39
N THR A 76 6.03 -2.63 -11.51
CA THR A 76 5.14 -3.80 -11.64
C THR A 76 5.50 -4.61 -12.88
N ARG A 77 5.71 -3.95 -14.03
CA ARG A 77 6.14 -4.60 -15.29
C ARG A 77 7.44 -5.38 -15.14
N ALA A 78 8.44 -4.82 -14.47
CA ALA A 78 9.72 -5.48 -14.25
C ALA A 78 9.62 -6.72 -13.34
N ARG A 79 8.55 -6.83 -12.53
CA ARG A 79 8.34 -7.91 -11.55
C ARG A 79 7.19 -8.87 -11.92
N LEU A 80 6.58 -8.74 -13.11
CA LEU A 80 5.40 -9.51 -13.51
C LEU A 80 5.54 -11.02 -13.36
N ALA A 81 6.66 -11.59 -13.79
CA ALA A 81 6.88 -13.03 -13.71
C ALA A 81 6.88 -13.52 -12.25
N TRP A 82 7.55 -12.78 -11.36
CA TRP A 82 7.59 -13.08 -9.93
C TRP A 82 6.22 -12.87 -9.29
N LEU A 83 5.55 -11.73 -9.53
CA LEU A 83 4.22 -11.44 -8.98
C LEU A 83 3.18 -12.52 -9.33
N ARG A 84 3.25 -13.06 -10.56
CA ARG A 84 2.38 -14.16 -10.99
C ARG A 84 2.73 -15.49 -10.34
N ALA A 85 4.03 -15.79 -10.20
CA ALA A 85 4.49 -17.00 -9.52
C ALA A 85 4.05 -17.04 -8.05
N GLU A 86 4.05 -15.87 -7.39
CA GLU A 86 3.57 -15.71 -6.01
C GLU A 86 2.05 -15.59 -5.87
N GLY A 87 1.30 -15.64 -6.98
CA GLY A 87 -0.16 -15.50 -6.98
C GLY A 87 -0.66 -14.10 -6.59
N LEU A 88 0.19 -13.08 -6.64
CA LEU A 88 -0.16 -11.67 -6.36
C LEU A 88 -0.80 -10.97 -7.56
N LEU A 89 -0.63 -11.53 -8.76
CA LEU A 89 -1.28 -11.07 -9.99
C LEU A 89 -1.74 -12.27 -10.82
N ASP A 90 -2.92 -12.14 -11.42
CA ASP A 90 -3.41 -13.13 -12.37
C ASP A 90 -2.54 -13.19 -13.64
N ALA A 91 -2.45 -14.39 -14.24
CA ALA A 91 -1.68 -14.61 -15.46
C ALA A 91 -2.12 -13.70 -16.63
N GLY A 92 -3.40 -13.34 -16.67
CA GLY A 92 -4.01 -12.47 -17.69
C GLY A 92 -4.01 -10.98 -17.35
N ALA A 93 -3.72 -10.59 -16.11
CA ALA A 93 -3.84 -9.20 -15.66
C ALA A 93 -2.96 -8.26 -16.51
N ARG A 94 -3.51 -7.09 -16.82
CA ARG A 94 -2.86 -6.00 -17.60
C ARG A 94 -2.83 -4.67 -16.84
N THR A 95 -3.61 -4.59 -15.77
CA THR A 95 -3.79 -3.46 -14.89
C THR A 95 -3.57 -3.93 -13.45
N GLU A 96 -3.26 -2.98 -12.57
CA GLU A 96 -3.30 -3.17 -11.13
C GLU A 96 -4.34 -2.25 -10.51
N GLU A 97 -4.97 -2.70 -9.44
CA GLU A 97 -5.86 -1.87 -8.66
C GLU A 97 -5.06 -1.07 -7.62
N LEU A 98 -5.27 0.24 -7.59
CA LEU A 98 -4.88 1.11 -6.49
C LEU A 98 -6.07 1.28 -5.55
N VAL A 99 -5.80 1.24 -4.26
CA VAL A 99 -6.80 1.44 -3.20
C VAL A 99 -6.44 2.70 -2.43
N VAL A 100 -7.42 3.58 -2.25
CA VAL A 100 -7.35 4.75 -1.37
C VAL A 100 -8.04 4.41 -0.07
N ILE A 101 -7.29 4.42 1.03
CA ILE A 101 -7.80 4.24 2.38
C ILE A 101 -7.87 5.59 3.06
N ARG A 102 -9.04 5.92 3.61
CA ARG A 102 -9.24 7.05 4.51
C ARG A 102 -9.25 6.53 5.94
N ALA A 103 -8.47 7.15 6.82
CA ALA A 103 -8.51 6.87 8.24
C ALA A 103 -8.57 8.16 9.06
N GLU A 104 -9.43 8.19 10.07
CA GLU A 104 -9.66 9.37 10.90
C GLU A 104 -9.45 9.07 12.38
N ARG A 105 -8.78 10.00 13.07
CA ARG A 105 -8.60 9.94 14.53
C ARG A 105 -9.84 10.54 15.20
N ALA A 106 -10.50 9.72 16.03
CA ALA A 106 -11.65 10.15 16.82
C ALA A 106 -11.31 11.31 17.79
#